data_AF-A0AAX4IXB8-F1
#
_entry.id   AF-A0AAX4IXB8-F1
#
_cell.length_a   1.000
_cell.length_b   1.000
_cell.length_c   1.000
_cell.angle_alpha   90.00
_cell.angle_beta   90.00
_cell.angle_gamma   90.00
#
_symmetry.space_group_name_H-M   'P 1'
#
loop_
_entity.id
_entity.type
_entity.pdbx_description
1 polymer ?
#
loop_
_entity_poly.entity_id
_entity_poly.type
_entity_poly.pdbx_seq_one_letter_code
_entity_poly.pdbx_strand_id
1 'polypeptide(L)'
;MSFNLPPPASPATSGLDFADKPYDTSRIDPLARFHENVAQVRRWIEDNLSNFSHLNQIIVLRLGSDTLPHQHITIDATTAPPVLSTAVPSTAHKSITILPEYILDAVEGRMHSQHAFAKRATPPTLGAIPSCFAPAGVPGPCTAIVDPETLPKPTEDVAQLKSDLAKWGYAICANALSAEQVQIIRTAVEEQAEAERLVGVGHLDTAHKKAGDQPNQRVWNLPNKGDEFLDLLNHPLIDAVMPWFLGGNFSLFTMSANIARPGTSGIYMHRDQMVMSPDTTAHAYVLNAMWYLTDVSEEKGATRVYPGSHVMNVLPADMNHIGTSIPAAAPAGSCLLLDSRTWHSTGVNTTDEPRPVILQSFCRFFVRQIENYQAILSDEVKAKLSERQRALLGLPSMKPGGKGQGFASYNWPGTQVGRMRAAVGKE
;
A
#
# COMPACT_ATOMS: atom_id res chain seq x y z
N MET A 1 8.39 -15.15 5.83
CA MET A 1 7.46 -16.25 5.51
C MET A 1 7.64 -16.55 4.05
N SER A 2 8.21 -17.70 3.71
CA SER A 2 8.05 -18.24 2.36
C SER A 2 6.56 -18.34 2.07
N PHE A 3 6.15 -18.09 0.83
CA PHE A 3 4.75 -18.12 0.39
C PHE A 3 4.17 -19.54 0.35
N ASN A 4 4.42 -20.35 1.38
CA ASN A 4 3.91 -21.70 1.46
C ASN A 4 2.55 -21.66 2.14
N LEU A 5 1.52 -22.10 1.43
CA LEU A 5 0.25 -22.48 2.05
C LEU A 5 0.53 -23.54 3.13
N PRO A 6 -0.31 -23.62 4.18
CA PRO A 6 -0.29 -24.78 5.07
C PRO A 6 -0.36 -26.07 4.26
N PRO A 7 0.30 -27.16 4.71
CA PRO A 7 0.26 -28.43 3.99
C PRO A 7 -1.20 -28.88 3.79
N PRO A 8 -1.52 -29.53 2.66
CA PRO A 8 -2.87 -30.05 2.43
C PRO A 8 -3.32 -30.96 3.59
N ALA A 9 -4.56 -30.80 4.03
CA ALA A 9 -5.17 -31.71 4.99
C ALA A 9 -5.55 -33.04 4.32
N SER A 10 -5.74 -34.10 5.11
CA SER A 10 -6.30 -35.36 4.62
C SER A 10 -7.63 -35.12 3.90
N PRO A 11 -7.89 -35.80 2.77
CA PRO A 11 -9.09 -35.54 1.99
C PRO A 11 -10.34 -35.93 2.78
N ALA A 12 -11.32 -35.03 2.81
CA ALA A 12 -12.61 -35.28 3.46
C ALA A 12 -13.47 -36.32 2.71
N THR A 13 -13.12 -36.63 1.45
CA THR A 13 -13.78 -37.64 0.61
C THR A 13 -12.77 -38.70 0.24
N SER A 14 -13.08 -39.95 0.59
CA SER A 14 -12.25 -41.10 0.22
C SER A 14 -12.04 -41.14 -1.30
N GLY A 15 -10.79 -41.32 -1.75
CA GLY A 15 -10.42 -41.36 -3.16
C GLY A 15 -10.01 -40.01 -3.79
N LEU A 16 -10.10 -38.88 -3.06
CA LEU A 16 -9.59 -37.58 -3.49
C LEU A 16 -8.26 -37.21 -2.82
N ASP A 17 -7.40 -38.20 -2.62
CA ASP A 17 -6.01 -37.96 -2.22
C ASP A 17 -5.20 -37.54 -3.44
N PHE A 18 -4.61 -36.35 -3.40
CA PHE A 18 -3.79 -35.80 -4.46
C PHE A 18 -2.29 -35.81 -4.12
N ALA A 19 -1.89 -36.52 -3.05
CA ALA A 19 -0.51 -36.62 -2.62
C ALA A 19 0.39 -37.29 -3.68
N ASP A 20 -0.17 -38.00 -4.67
CA ASP A 20 0.56 -38.70 -5.73
C ASP A 20 0.97 -37.80 -6.91
N LYS A 21 0.46 -36.57 -7.01
CA LYS A 21 0.59 -35.75 -8.22
C LYS A 21 2.05 -35.29 -8.48
N PRO A 22 2.52 -35.31 -9.73
CA PRO A 22 3.94 -35.09 -10.06
C PRO A 22 4.40 -33.64 -9.89
N TYR A 23 3.46 -32.69 -9.88
CA TYR A 23 3.73 -31.26 -9.68
C TYR A 23 3.67 -30.84 -8.20
N ASP A 24 3.54 -31.78 -7.27
CA ASP A 24 3.55 -31.49 -5.85
C ASP A 24 4.90 -30.90 -5.43
N THR A 25 4.89 -29.62 -5.11
CA THR A 25 6.10 -28.86 -4.76
C THR A 25 6.70 -29.30 -3.42
N SER A 26 5.95 -30.01 -2.58
CA SER A 26 6.49 -30.58 -1.32
C SER A 26 7.53 -31.66 -1.56
N ARG A 27 7.57 -32.22 -2.77
CA ARG A 27 8.55 -33.24 -3.20
C ARG A 27 9.82 -32.63 -3.79
N ILE A 28 9.84 -31.32 -4.04
CA ILE A 28 11.02 -30.64 -4.54
C ILE A 28 11.98 -30.51 -3.35
N ASP A 29 13.18 -31.07 -3.47
CA ASP A 29 14.23 -30.88 -2.48
C ASP A 29 14.47 -29.38 -2.26
N PRO A 30 14.21 -28.85 -1.04
CA PRO A 30 14.37 -27.44 -0.75
C PRO A 30 15.79 -26.93 -1.02
N LEU A 31 16.80 -27.77 -0.81
CA LEU A 31 18.19 -27.40 -1.02
C LEU A 31 18.53 -27.32 -2.52
N ALA A 32 18.08 -28.30 -3.32
CA ALA A 32 18.19 -28.24 -4.78
C ALA A 32 17.51 -26.99 -5.36
N ARG A 33 16.28 -26.68 -4.92
CA ARG A 33 15.56 -25.46 -5.37
C ARG A 33 16.31 -24.20 -4.96
N PHE A 34 16.85 -24.15 -3.74
CA PHE A 34 17.66 -23.03 -3.29
C PHE A 34 18.88 -22.81 -4.18
N HIS A 35 19.65 -23.87 -4.49
CA HIS A 35 20.83 -23.75 -5.36
C HIS A 35 20.46 -23.30 -6.78
N GLU A 36 19.34 -23.78 -7.31
CA GLU A 36 18.81 -23.33 -8.60
C GLU A 36 18.47 -21.82 -8.58
N ASN A 37 17.76 -21.37 -7.54
CA ASN A 37 17.42 -19.96 -7.37
C ASN A 37 18.68 -19.08 -7.25
N VAL A 38 19.70 -19.52 -6.51
CA VAL A 38 21.00 -18.82 -6.44
C VAL A 38 21.64 -18.71 -7.82
N ALA A 39 21.65 -19.78 -8.61
CA ALA A 39 22.19 -19.78 -9.96
C ALA A 39 21.41 -18.82 -10.89
N GLN A 40 20.08 -18.75 -10.76
CA GLN A 40 19.24 -17.81 -11.50
C GLN A 40 19.54 -16.36 -11.12
N VAL A 41 19.61 -16.05 -9.83
CA VAL A 41 19.97 -14.69 -9.34
C VAL A 41 21.33 -14.28 -9.87
N ARG A 42 22.32 -15.18 -9.82
CA ARG A 42 23.66 -14.91 -10.34
C ARG A 42 23.64 -14.56 -11.83
N ARG A 43 23.03 -15.41 -12.66
CA ARG A 43 22.91 -15.16 -14.12
C ARG A 43 22.22 -13.83 -14.40
N TRP A 44 21.13 -13.55 -13.69
CA TRP A 44 20.43 -12.28 -13.85
C TRP A 44 21.33 -11.08 -13.54
N ILE A 45 22.11 -11.14 -12.45
CA ILE A 45 23.05 -10.07 -12.11
C ILE A 45 24.14 -9.94 -13.19
N GLU A 46 24.70 -11.06 -13.69
CA GLU A 46 25.70 -11.06 -14.78
C GLU A 46 25.17 -10.33 -16.02
N ASP A 47 23.93 -10.64 -16.43
CA ASP A 47 23.27 -10.03 -17.59
C ASP A 47 22.90 -8.55 -17.37
N ASN A 48 22.86 -8.09 -16.11
CA ASN A 48 22.39 -6.76 -15.72
C ASN A 48 23.44 -5.97 -14.90
N LEU A 49 24.73 -6.30 -15.02
CA LEU A 49 25.80 -5.66 -14.24
C LEU A 49 25.83 -4.13 -14.40
N SER A 50 25.44 -3.62 -15.57
CA SER A 50 25.37 -2.17 -15.83
C SER A 50 24.41 -1.43 -14.89
N ASN A 51 23.38 -2.10 -14.34
CA ASN A 51 22.44 -1.51 -13.40
C ASN A 51 23.14 -0.99 -12.13
N PHE A 52 24.25 -1.61 -11.75
CA PHE A 52 24.97 -1.28 -10.51
C PHE A 52 25.99 -0.15 -10.68
N SER A 53 26.28 0.28 -11.91
CA SER A 53 27.38 1.21 -12.24
C SER A 53 27.35 2.55 -11.48
N HIS A 54 26.17 2.99 -11.05
CA HIS A 54 25.99 4.26 -10.35
C HIS A 54 26.24 4.18 -8.83
N LEU A 55 26.43 2.98 -8.28
CA LEU A 55 26.50 2.77 -6.83
C LEU A 55 27.86 3.10 -6.22
N ASN A 56 28.94 3.08 -7.02
CA ASN A 56 30.32 3.35 -6.63
C ASN A 56 30.73 2.71 -5.29
N GLN A 57 30.34 1.45 -5.08
CA GLN A 57 30.61 0.71 -3.84
C GLN A 57 30.64 -0.79 -4.10
N ILE A 58 31.22 -1.55 -3.18
CA ILE A 58 31.22 -3.01 -3.20
C ILE A 58 30.01 -3.52 -2.42
N ILE A 59 29.25 -4.44 -3.01
CA ILE A 59 28.05 -5.04 -2.43
C ILE A 59 28.25 -6.55 -2.34
N VAL A 60 28.00 -7.11 -1.16
CA VAL A 60 28.04 -8.55 -0.92
C VAL A 60 26.63 -9.03 -0.59
N LEU A 61 26.00 -9.70 -1.54
CA LEU A 61 24.74 -10.40 -1.33
C LEU A 61 25.04 -11.76 -0.71
N ARG A 62 24.56 -11.96 0.53
CA ARG A 62 24.61 -13.24 1.24
C ARG A 62 23.29 -13.95 1.01
N LEU A 63 23.22 -14.75 -0.04
CA LEU A 63 22.02 -15.48 -0.41
C LEU A 63 21.81 -16.67 0.54
N GLY A 64 20.79 -16.62 1.39
CA GLY A 64 20.51 -17.65 2.40
C GLY A 64 19.70 -17.15 3.59
N SER A 65 19.59 -17.99 4.62
CA SER A 65 18.89 -17.73 5.90
C SER A 65 19.54 -18.51 7.03
N ASP A 66 19.04 -18.42 8.26
CA ASP A 66 19.55 -19.23 9.39
C ASP A 66 19.36 -20.74 9.20
N THR A 67 18.47 -21.15 8.28
CA THR A 67 18.13 -22.55 8.00
C THR A 67 18.65 -23.04 6.65
N LEU A 68 19.28 -22.17 5.84
CA LEU A 68 19.82 -22.49 4.52
C LEU A 68 21.26 -22.00 4.40
N PRO A 69 22.12 -22.67 3.61
CA PRO A 69 23.51 -22.24 3.48
C PRO A 69 23.59 -20.83 2.88
N HIS A 70 24.61 -20.07 3.29
CA HIS A 70 24.91 -18.78 2.68
C HIS A 70 25.82 -18.94 1.48
N GLN A 71 25.35 -18.53 0.30
CA GLN A 71 26.17 -18.37 -0.90
C GLN A 71 26.40 -16.88 -1.16
N HIS A 72 27.64 -16.50 -1.49
CA HIS A 72 28.02 -15.11 -1.68
C HIS A 72 28.07 -14.73 -3.15
N ILE A 73 27.49 -13.57 -3.46
CA ILE A 73 27.67 -12.86 -4.72
C ILE A 73 28.19 -11.47 -4.40
N THR A 74 29.40 -11.17 -4.84
CA THR A 74 30.04 -9.86 -4.70
C THR A 74 29.93 -9.11 -6.00
N ILE A 75 29.30 -7.94 -5.95
CA ILE A 75 29.23 -6.97 -7.04
C ILE A 75 30.17 -5.83 -6.68
N ASP A 76 31.24 -5.67 -7.44
CA ASP A 76 32.15 -4.53 -7.31
C ASP A 76 31.77 -3.44 -8.31
N ALA A 77 30.94 -2.51 -7.86
CA ALA A 77 30.52 -1.35 -8.63
C ALA A 77 31.47 -0.14 -8.48
N THR A 78 32.67 -0.33 -7.92
CA THR A 78 33.74 0.70 -7.96
C THR A 78 34.53 0.66 -9.26
N THR A 79 34.38 -0.43 -10.01
CA THR A 79 34.98 -0.64 -11.33
C THR A 79 34.02 -0.22 -12.45
N ALA A 80 34.57 0.12 -13.61
CA ALA A 80 33.80 0.49 -14.81
C ALA A 80 34.27 -0.37 -16.01
N PRO A 81 33.49 -1.38 -16.45
CA PRO A 81 32.17 -1.79 -15.93
C PRO A 81 32.27 -2.51 -14.56
N PRO A 82 31.17 -2.56 -13.78
CA PRO A 82 31.12 -3.37 -12.57
C PRO A 82 31.47 -4.83 -12.82
N VAL A 83 32.13 -5.47 -11.85
CA VAL A 83 32.54 -6.88 -11.95
C VAL A 83 31.84 -7.75 -10.91
N LEU A 84 31.57 -9.01 -11.29
CA LEU A 84 30.98 -10.02 -10.42
C LEU A 84 32.03 -11.02 -9.94
N SER A 85 31.95 -11.40 -8.67
CA SER A 85 32.77 -12.47 -8.08
C SER A 85 32.00 -13.22 -7.01
N THR A 86 32.49 -14.39 -6.61
CA THR A 86 32.00 -15.14 -5.44
C THR A 86 32.87 -14.93 -4.20
N ALA A 87 34.00 -14.22 -4.34
CA ALA A 87 34.90 -13.93 -3.22
C ALA A 87 34.36 -12.76 -2.40
N VAL A 88 34.35 -12.89 -1.07
CA VAL A 88 34.08 -11.77 -0.16
C VAL A 88 35.38 -10.98 0.01
N PRO A 89 35.41 -9.69 -0.35
CA PRO A 89 36.62 -8.90 -0.27
C PRO A 89 36.93 -8.53 1.19
N SER A 90 38.22 -8.32 1.49
CA SER A 90 38.67 -7.79 2.77
C SER A 90 38.45 -6.29 2.92
N THR A 91 38.15 -5.58 1.82
CA THR A 91 37.86 -4.15 1.80
C THR A 91 36.45 -3.83 2.32
N ALA A 92 36.20 -2.55 2.61
CA ALA A 92 34.90 -2.08 3.04
C ALA A 92 33.82 -2.38 1.99
N HIS A 93 32.71 -2.98 2.42
CA HIS A 93 31.61 -3.38 1.56
C HIS A 93 30.28 -3.30 2.29
N LYS A 94 29.18 -3.18 1.54
CA LYS A 94 27.82 -3.30 2.07
C LYS A 94 27.38 -4.76 1.99
N SER A 95 27.17 -5.40 3.14
CA SER A 95 26.64 -6.76 3.19
C SER A 95 25.12 -6.76 3.38
N ILE A 96 24.42 -7.59 2.59
CA ILE A 96 22.97 -7.75 2.63
C ILE A 96 22.65 -9.24 2.57
N THR A 97 22.01 -9.77 3.62
CA THR A 97 21.50 -11.14 3.63
C THR A 97 20.06 -11.16 3.14
N ILE A 98 19.74 -11.97 2.13
CA ILE A 98 18.39 -12.09 1.58
C ILE A 98 18.23 -13.46 0.93
N LEU A 99 17.03 -14.04 0.96
CA LEU A 99 16.74 -15.28 0.24
C LEU A 99 16.61 -15.01 -1.28
N PRO A 100 17.17 -15.88 -2.15
CA PRO A 100 17.25 -15.63 -3.58
C PRO A 100 15.86 -15.50 -4.25
N GLU A 101 14.84 -16.21 -3.76
CA GLU A 101 13.48 -16.12 -4.28
C GLU A 101 12.88 -14.71 -4.20
N TYR A 102 13.23 -13.91 -3.19
CA TYR A 102 12.73 -12.54 -3.10
C TYR A 102 13.41 -11.60 -4.10
N ILE A 103 14.66 -11.89 -4.49
CA ILE A 103 15.32 -11.19 -5.59
C ILE A 103 14.64 -11.59 -6.91
N LEU A 104 14.38 -12.88 -7.12
CA LEU A 104 13.68 -13.37 -8.31
C LEU A 104 12.28 -12.76 -8.44
N ASP A 105 11.50 -12.73 -7.35
CA ASP A 105 10.21 -12.06 -7.31
C ASP A 105 10.30 -10.57 -7.65
N ALA A 106 11.37 -9.90 -7.23
CA ALA A 106 11.59 -8.50 -7.56
C ALA A 106 11.88 -8.28 -9.05
N VAL A 107 12.86 -9.01 -9.61
CA VAL A 107 13.29 -8.83 -11.00
C VAL A 107 12.25 -9.33 -12.02
N GLU A 108 11.36 -10.23 -11.59
CA GLU A 108 10.23 -10.70 -12.40
C GLU A 108 8.96 -9.85 -12.20
N GLY A 109 9.00 -8.80 -11.37
CA GLY A 109 7.87 -7.89 -11.13
C GLY A 109 6.74 -8.47 -10.28
N ARG A 110 6.94 -9.65 -9.68
CA ARG A 110 6.00 -10.22 -8.70
C ARG A 110 6.02 -9.46 -7.37
N MET A 111 7.09 -8.74 -7.07
CA MET A 111 7.22 -7.91 -5.87
C MET A 111 7.95 -6.61 -6.19
N HIS A 112 7.59 -5.51 -5.55
CA HIS A 112 8.38 -4.29 -5.67
C HIS A 112 9.76 -4.51 -5.04
N SER A 113 10.84 -4.14 -5.75
CA SER A 113 12.22 -4.35 -5.27
C SER A 113 12.51 -3.67 -3.92
N GLN A 114 12.15 -2.40 -3.75
CA GLN A 114 12.22 -1.71 -2.44
C GLN A 114 11.48 -2.47 -1.33
N HIS A 115 10.28 -3.01 -1.60
CA HIS A 115 9.54 -3.79 -0.62
C HIS A 115 10.24 -5.10 -0.27
N ALA A 116 10.74 -5.81 -1.28
CA ALA A 116 11.48 -7.07 -1.11
C ALA A 116 12.67 -6.86 -0.16
N PHE A 117 13.54 -5.89 -0.43
CA PHE A 117 14.74 -5.67 0.39
C PHE A 117 14.43 -5.01 1.74
N ALA A 118 13.41 -4.16 1.84
CA ALA A 118 13.05 -3.54 3.12
C ALA A 118 12.46 -4.53 4.12
N LYS A 119 11.70 -5.53 3.65
CA LYS A 119 10.98 -6.47 4.52
C LYS A 119 11.62 -7.84 4.61
N ARG A 120 12.48 -8.22 3.65
CA ARG A 120 13.04 -9.57 3.54
C ARG A 120 14.55 -9.65 3.62
N ALA A 121 15.26 -8.51 3.57
CA ALA A 121 16.70 -8.48 3.76
C ALA A 121 17.09 -8.14 5.20
N THR A 122 18.27 -8.61 5.61
CA THR A 122 18.93 -8.27 6.87
C THR A 122 20.32 -7.69 6.57
N PRO A 123 20.61 -6.44 6.98
CA PRO A 123 19.66 -5.48 7.53
C PRO A 123 18.62 -5.05 6.46
N PRO A 124 17.44 -4.54 6.89
CA PRO A 124 16.49 -3.90 6.00
C PRO A 124 17.20 -2.86 5.12
N THR A 125 17.00 -2.96 3.81
CA THR A 125 17.71 -2.11 2.84
C THR A 125 16.71 -1.45 1.90
N LEU A 126 16.83 -0.14 1.75
CA LEU A 126 16.04 0.73 0.87
C LEU A 126 16.99 1.54 -0.03
N GLY A 127 16.45 2.17 -1.08
CA GLY A 127 17.18 3.11 -1.92
C GLY A 127 17.88 2.49 -3.14
N ALA A 128 19.09 2.95 -3.46
CA ALA A 128 19.73 2.67 -4.75
C ALA A 128 20.04 1.17 -4.99
N ILE A 129 20.46 0.43 -3.95
CA ILE A 129 20.81 -1.00 -4.11
C ILE A 129 19.57 -1.84 -4.51
N PRO A 130 18.44 -1.83 -3.77
CA PRO A 130 17.24 -2.56 -4.21
C PRO A 130 16.72 -2.11 -5.58
N SER A 131 16.87 -0.84 -5.92
CA SER A 131 16.47 -0.29 -7.23
C SER A 131 17.19 -0.92 -8.41
N CYS A 132 18.39 -1.47 -8.21
CA CYS A 132 19.11 -2.19 -9.27
C CYS A 132 18.39 -3.46 -9.72
N PHE A 133 17.47 -3.99 -8.90
CA PHE A 133 16.66 -5.18 -9.16
C PHE A 133 15.24 -4.86 -9.63
N ALA A 134 14.96 -3.60 -10.01
CA ALA A 134 13.65 -3.22 -10.53
C ALA A 134 13.44 -3.80 -11.95
N PRO A 135 12.26 -4.38 -12.25
CA PRO A 135 11.99 -5.06 -13.53
C PRO A 135 11.94 -4.09 -14.72
N ALA A 136 11.67 -2.80 -14.48
CA ALA A 136 11.66 -1.74 -15.49
C ALA A 136 13.05 -1.07 -15.69
N GLY A 137 14.11 -1.67 -15.15
CA GLY A 137 15.44 -1.06 -15.07
C GLY A 137 15.58 -0.08 -13.91
N VAL A 138 16.80 0.42 -13.70
CA VAL A 138 17.14 1.33 -12.60
C VAL A 138 16.27 2.60 -12.68
N PRO A 139 15.46 2.93 -11.64
CA PRO A 139 14.66 4.14 -11.64
C PRO A 139 15.54 5.40 -11.64
N GLY A 140 15.09 6.44 -12.34
CA GLY A 140 15.68 7.76 -12.24
C GLY A 140 15.41 8.42 -10.88
N PRO A 141 16.10 9.52 -10.52
CA PRO A 141 15.78 10.25 -9.30
C PRO A 141 14.44 10.97 -9.44
N CYS A 142 13.65 11.01 -8.37
CA CYS A 142 12.58 12.00 -8.25
C CYS A 142 13.20 13.40 -8.29
N THR A 143 12.67 14.27 -9.15
CA THR A 143 13.15 15.64 -9.32
C THR A 143 12.11 16.65 -8.81
N ALA A 144 12.59 17.83 -8.42
CA ALA A 144 11.71 18.93 -8.07
C ALA A 144 10.95 19.42 -9.30
N ILE A 145 9.70 19.82 -9.11
CA ILE A 145 8.99 20.60 -10.13
C ILE A 145 9.45 22.05 -10.02
N VAL A 146 9.84 22.62 -11.16
CA VAL A 146 10.51 23.92 -11.22
C VAL A 146 9.51 25.08 -11.11
N ASP A 147 8.24 24.87 -11.47
CA ASP A 147 7.20 25.91 -11.45
C ASP A 147 6.04 25.54 -10.52
N PRO A 148 5.99 26.11 -9.31
CA PRO A 148 4.90 25.90 -8.35
C PRO A 148 3.51 26.30 -8.86
N GLU A 149 3.42 27.22 -9.82
CA GLU A 149 2.13 27.67 -10.37
C GLU A 149 1.44 26.58 -11.20
N THR A 150 2.20 25.56 -11.63
CA THR A 150 1.67 24.43 -12.39
C THR A 150 1.10 23.31 -11.51
N LEU A 151 1.35 23.38 -10.20
CA LEU A 151 0.96 22.36 -9.24
C LEU A 151 -0.54 22.47 -8.89
N PRO A 152 -1.18 21.34 -8.53
CA PRO A 152 -2.55 21.33 -8.03
C PRO A 152 -2.75 22.31 -6.86
N LYS A 153 -3.71 23.22 -7.03
CA LYS A 153 -4.23 24.11 -5.98
C LYS A 153 -5.63 23.61 -5.57
N PRO A 154 -6.08 23.88 -4.33
CA PRO A 154 -7.44 23.53 -3.93
C PRO A 154 -8.49 24.09 -4.90
N THR A 155 -9.40 23.24 -5.37
CA THR A 155 -10.44 23.61 -6.34
C THR A 155 -11.73 22.81 -6.11
N GLU A 156 -12.87 23.38 -6.48
CA GLU A 156 -14.18 22.68 -6.50
C GLU A 156 -14.51 22.11 -7.89
N ASP A 157 -13.70 22.43 -8.91
CA ASP A 157 -13.91 21.95 -10.28
C ASP A 157 -13.46 20.49 -10.43
N VAL A 158 -14.43 19.59 -10.56
CA VAL A 158 -14.22 18.16 -10.79
C VAL A 158 -13.37 17.87 -12.02
N ALA A 159 -13.50 18.64 -13.10
CA ALA A 159 -12.68 18.45 -14.30
C ALA A 159 -11.20 18.75 -14.01
N GLN A 160 -10.95 19.82 -13.26
CA GLN A 160 -9.60 20.16 -12.80
C GLN A 160 -9.04 19.09 -11.85
N LEU A 161 -9.83 18.59 -10.88
CA LEU A 161 -9.40 17.51 -9.99
C LEU A 161 -8.96 16.26 -10.76
N LYS A 162 -9.71 15.89 -11.81
CA LYS A 162 -9.38 14.75 -12.67
C LYS A 162 -8.11 15.01 -13.48
N SER A 163 -7.97 16.21 -14.03
CA SER A 163 -6.77 16.63 -14.76
C SER A 163 -5.54 16.58 -13.86
N ASP A 164 -5.64 17.10 -12.64
CA ASP A 164 -4.57 17.12 -11.64
C ASP A 164 -4.19 15.71 -11.20
N LEU A 165 -5.16 14.85 -10.90
CA LEU A 165 -4.88 13.43 -10.60
C LEU A 165 -4.16 12.74 -11.75
N ALA A 166 -4.60 12.94 -12.99
CA ALA A 166 -4.00 12.31 -14.16
C ALA A 166 -2.55 12.79 -14.37
N LYS A 167 -2.31 14.09 -14.26
CA LYS A 167 -1.01 14.72 -14.53
C LYS A 167 -0.03 14.57 -13.38
N TRP A 168 -0.50 14.75 -12.15
CA TRP A 168 0.34 14.95 -10.97
C TRP A 168 0.23 13.83 -9.93
N GLY A 169 -0.74 12.92 -10.07
CA GLY A 169 -0.92 11.80 -9.14
C GLY A 169 -1.56 12.21 -7.80
N TYR A 170 -1.95 13.48 -7.67
CA TYR A 170 -2.73 13.99 -6.55
C TYR A 170 -3.59 15.19 -6.99
N ALA A 171 -4.65 15.48 -6.24
CA ALA A 171 -5.46 16.69 -6.40
C ALA A 171 -6.07 17.08 -5.05
N ILE A 172 -6.51 18.34 -4.91
CA ILE A 172 -7.11 18.83 -3.65
C ILE A 172 -8.49 19.41 -3.95
N CYS A 173 -9.53 18.76 -3.46
CA CYS A 173 -10.89 19.28 -3.48
C CYS A 173 -11.04 20.32 -2.36
N ALA A 174 -11.30 21.58 -2.73
CA ALA A 174 -11.59 22.64 -1.77
C ALA A 174 -13.03 22.50 -1.25
N ASN A 175 -13.28 22.95 -0.01
CA ASN A 175 -14.61 23.04 0.58
C ASN A 175 -15.44 21.74 0.46
N ALA A 176 -14.77 20.58 0.49
CA ALA A 176 -15.42 19.28 0.36
C ALA A 176 -16.34 19.01 1.57
N LEU A 177 -16.02 19.52 2.74
CA LEU A 177 -16.88 19.52 3.92
C LEU A 177 -17.09 20.95 4.41
N SER A 178 -18.31 21.25 4.87
CA SER A 178 -18.59 22.50 5.59
C SER A 178 -17.90 22.51 6.96
N ALA A 179 -17.74 23.70 7.56
CA ALA A 179 -17.17 23.83 8.90
C ALA A 179 -17.96 23.02 9.96
N GLU A 180 -19.28 22.96 9.83
CA GLU A 180 -20.14 22.15 10.70
C GLU A 180 -19.89 20.65 10.53
N GLN A 181 -19.79 20.18 9.28
CA GLN A 181 -19.49 18.78 8.98
C GLN A 181 -18.09 18.38 9.46
N VAL A 182 -17.10 19.26 9.29
CA VAL A 182 -15.75 19.09 9.85
C VAL A 182 -15.83 18.92 11.37
N GLN A 183 -16.58 19.77 12.06
CA GLN A 183 -16.69 19.71 13.52
C GLN A 183 -17.33 18.40 13.99
N ILE A 184 -18.43 17.97 13.35
CA ILE A 184 -19.12 16.71 13.67
C ILE A 184 -18.15 15.52 13.55
N ILE A 185 -17.51 15.40 12.39
CA ILE A 185 -16.62 14.27 12.09
C ILE A 185 -15.36 14.31 12.96
N ARG A 186 -14.80 15.51 13.21
CA ARG A 186 -13.65 15.70 14.09
C ARG A 186 -13.95 15.26 15.52
N THR A 187 -15.07 15.71 16.08
CA THR A 187 -15.49 15.32 17.43
C THR A 187 -15.60 13.81 17.56
N ALA A 188 -16.26 13.14 16.61
CA ALA A 188 -16.37 11.68 16.61
C ALA A 188 -15.01 10.97 16.56
N VAL A 189 -14.08 11.45 15.72
CA VAL A 189 -12.72 10.89 15.64
C VAL A 189 -11.97 11.07 16.96
N GLU A 190 -12.02 12.27 17.56
CA GLU A 190 -11.31 12.59 18.79
C GLU A 190 -11.86 11.81 19.99
N GLU A 191 -13.19 11.74 20.14
CA GLU A 191 -13.87 10.96 21.19
C GLU A 191 -13.55 9.48 21.09
N GLN A 192 -13.66 8.90 19.88
CA GLN A 192 -13.34 7.49 19.65
C GLN A 192 -11.86 7.18 19.90
N ALA A 193 -10.96 8.07 19.48
CA ALA A 193 -9.52 7.93 19.71
C ALA A 193 -9.16 8.00 21.21
N GLU A 194 -9.79 8.91 21.96
CA GLU A 194 -9.65 8.99 23.42
C GLU A 194 -10.17 7.72 24.09
N ALA A 195 -11.38 7.29 23.76
CA ALA A 195 -11.99 6.10 24.33
C ALA A 195 -11.11 4.86 24.16
N GLU A 196 -10.57 4.63 22.95
CA GLU A 196 -9.66 3.52 22.68
C GLU A 196 -8.37 3.56 23.50
N ARG A 197 -7.82 4.75 23.75
CA ARG A 197 -6.64 4.90 24.62
C ARG A 197 -6.98 4.63 26.07
N LEU A 198 -8.09 5.17 26.57
CA LEU A 198 -8.52 4.98 27.96
C LEU A 198 -8.75 3.51 28.31
N VAL A 199 -9.25 2.72 27.37
CA VAL A 199 -9.48 1.28 27.55
C VAL A 199 -8.31 0.40 27.09
N GLY A 200 -7.19 1.01 26.64
CA GLY A 200 -5.95 0.30 26.32
C GLY A 200 -5.95 -0.48 24.99
N VAL A 201 -6.86 -0.19 24.07
CA VAL A 201 -6.97 -0.86 22.76
C VAL A 201 -6.56 0.02 21.57
N GLY A 202 -6.19 1.28 21.83
CA GLY A 202 -5.78 2.23 20.80
C GLY A 202 -4.55 1.78 20.02
N HIS A 203 -4.61 1.84 18.69
CA HIS A 203 -3.47 1.53 17.85
C HIS A 203 -2.52 2.73 17.78
N LEU A 204 -1.44 2.66 18.57
CA LEU A 204 -0.38 3.66 18.64
C LEU A 204 0.80 3.23 17.76
N ASP A 205 1.03 3.95 16.66
CA ASP A 205 2.10 3.65 15.71
C ASP A 205 3.45 4.08 16.28
N THR A 206 4.30 3.07 16.54
CA THR A 206 5.66 3.23 17.04
C THR A 206 6.72 2.90 15.99
N ALA A 207 6.34 2.40 14.81
CA ALA A 207 7.26 1.85 13.82
C ALA A 207 8.18 2.91 13.20
N HIS A 208 7.71 4.16 13.16
CA HIS A 208 8.42 5.29 12.55
C HIS A 208 8.79 6.38 13.55
N LYS A 209 8.60 6.11 14.84
CA LYS A 209 8.79 7.09 15.91
C LYS A 209 10.26 7.21 16.30
N LYS A 210 10.80 8.43 16.38
CA LYS A 210 12.08 8.70 17.04
C LYS A 210 11.96 8.68 18.56
N ALA A 211 13.08 8.48 19.26
CA ALA A 211 13.14 8.60 20.70
C ALA A 211 12.68 10.01 21.14
N GLY A 212 11.73 10.09 22.08
CA GLY A 212 11.18 11.35 22.58
C GLY A 212 9.83 11.77 21.97
N ASP A 213 9.49 11.34 20.75
CA ASP A 213 8.20 11.69 20.13
C ASP A 213 7.03 10.95 20.80
N GLN A 214 5.80 11.46 20.69
CA GLN A 214 4.60 10.66 20.98
C GLN A 214 4.23 9.81 19.76
N PRO A 215 3.69 8.58 19.95
CA PRO A 215 3.25 7.78 18.83
C PRO A 215 2.01 8.40 18.17
N ASN A 216 1.95 8.35 16.84
CA ASN A 216 0.71 8.69 16.12
C ASN A 216 -0.38 7.67 16.47
N GLN A 217 -1.64 8.07 16.39
CA GLN A 217 -2.75 7.15 16.62
C GLN A 217 -3.49 6.87 15.31
N ARG A 218 -3.81 5.60 15.07
CA ARG A 218 -4.71 5.20 13.98
C ARG A 218 -5.99 4.61 14.55
N VAL A 219 -7.13 5.17 14.16
CA VAL A 219 -8.45 4.65 14.51
C VAL A 219 -8.97 3.85 13.32
N TRP A 220 -8.95 2.53 13.43
CA TRP A 220 -9.39 1.60 12.37
C TRP A 220 -10.92 1.43 12.36
N ASN A 221 -11.47 0.87 11.28
CA ASN A 221 -12.86 0.43 11.17
C ASN A 221 -13.89 1.52 11.53
N LEU A 222 -13.68 2.75 11.05
CA LEU A 222 -14.58 3.87 11.31
C LEU A 222 -16.05 3.60 10.93
N PRO A 223 -16.38 2.89 9.83
CA PRO A 223 -17.78 2.57 9.50
C PRO A 223 -18.52 1.82 10.60
N ASN A 224 -17.82 1.17 11.54
CA ASN A 224 -18.42 0.46 12.66
C ASN A 224 -18.50 1.29 13.96
N LYS A 225 -18.07 2.55 13.94
CA LYS A 225 -17.81 3.35 15.15
C LYS A 225 -18.66 4.61 15.25
N GLY A 226 -19.41 4.96 14.22
CA GLY A 226 -20.25 6.15 14.22
C GLY A 226 -20.97 6.35 12.89
N ASP A 227 -22.12 7.03 12.94
CA ASP A 227 -23.03 7.15 11.80
C ASP A 227 -22.56 8.22 10.82
N GLU A 228 -21.90 9.26 11.34
CA GLU A 228 -21.20 10.28 10.54
C GLU A 228 -20.16 9.67 9.59
N PHE A 229 -19.53 8.54 9.95
CA PHE A 229 -18.61 7.83 9.06
C PHE A 229 -19.34 7.06 7.97
N LEU A 230 -20.53 6.53 8.25
CA LEU A 230 -21.40 5.91 7.26
C LEU A 230 -21.98 6.97 6.30
N ASP A 231 -22.29 8.16 6.81
CA ASP A 231 -22.78 9.28 6.01
C ASP A 231 -21.70 9.81 5.07
N LEU A 232 -20.43 9.79 5.47
CA LEU A 232 -19.33 10.16 4.58
C LEU A 232 -19.20 9.23 3.36
N LEU A 233 -19.70 7.99 3.40
CA LEU A 233 -19.80 7.10 2.22
C LEU A 233 -20.84 7.57 1.19
N ASN A 234 -21.71 8.50 1.57
CA ASN A 234 -22.69 9.12 0.67
C ASN A 234 -22.16 10.39 -0.01
N HIS A 235 -20.92 10.78 0.26
CA HIS A 235 -20.35 12.03 -0.26
C HIS A 235 -20.28 12.06 -1.81
N PRO A 236 -20.77 13.12 -2.49
CA PRO A 236 -20.86 13.16 -3.96
C PRO A 236 -19.51 13.14 -4.68
N LEU A 237 -18.43 13.58 -4.03
CA LEU A 237 -17.06 13.45 -4.57
C LEU A 237 -16.69 11.99 -4.91
N ILE A 238 -17.25 11.02 -4.18
CA ILE A 238 -17.06 9.58 -4.46
C ILE A 238 -17.60 9.26 -5.85
N ASP A 239 -18.82 9.69 -6.17
CA ASP A 239 -19.44 9.44 -7.49
C ASP A 239 -18.74 10.21 -8.61
N ALA A 240 -18.26 11.42 -8.31
CA ALA A 240 -17.60 12.28 -9.28
C ALA A 240 -16.24 11.72 -9.73
N VAL A 241 -15.48 11.09 -8.82
CA VAL A 241 -14.07 10.73 -9.04
C VAL A 241 -13.84 9.22 -9.12
N MET A 242 -14.40 8.42 -8.19
CA MET A 242 -14.03 7.01 -8.05
C MET A 242 -14.38 6.16 -9.28
N PRO A 243 -15.60 6.26 -9.87
CA PRO A 243 -15.92 5.50 -11.08
C PRO A 243 -15.04 5.84 -12.28
N TRP A 244 -14.62 7.11 -12.41
CA TRP A 244 -13.71 7.54 -13.47
C TRP A 244 -12.30 6.97 -13.27
N PHE A 245 -11.80 6.96 -12.04
CA PHE A 245 -10.43 6.55 -11.74
C PHE A 245 -10.25 5.03 -11.60
N LEU A 246 -11.11 4.38 -10.80
CA LEU A 246 -11.05 2.95 -10.49
C LEU A 246 -11.93 2.09 -11.41
N GLY A 247 -12.70 2.72 -12.29
CA GLY A 247 -13.74 2.06 -13.10
C GLY A 247 -15.05 1.90 -12.33
N GLY A 248 -16.11 1.48 -13.03
CA GLY A 248 -17.45 1.37 -12.44
C GLY A 248 -17.59 0.37 -11.29
N ASN A 249 -16.64 -0.56 -11.13
CA ASN A 249 -16.67 -1.56 -10.06
C ASN A 249 -15.51 -1.31 -9.09
N PHE A 250 -15.82 -0.71 -7.95
CA PHE A 250 -14.87 -0.43 -6.87
C PHE A 250 -15.53 -0.68 -5.51
N SER A 251 -14.71 -0.78 -4.48
CA SER A 251 -15.14 -0.95 -3.09
C SER A 251 -14.26 -0.12 -2.16
N LEU A 252 -14.73 0.13 -0.94
CA LEU A 252 -13.96 0.76 0.13
C LEU A 252 -12.85 -0.19 0.57
N PHE A 253 -11.61 0.20 0.39
CA PHE A 253 -10.44 -0.58 0.75
C PHE A 253 -10.18 -0.55 2.27
N THR A 254 -10.26 0.64 2.85
CA THR A 254 -10.20 0.92 4.29
C THR A 254 -10.76 2.32 4.57
N MET A 255 -11.26 2.54 5.79
CA MET A 255 -11.64 3.85 6.28
C MET A 255 -11.20 3.97 7.75
N SER A 256 -10.15 4.75 7.94
CA SER A 256 -9.49 4.96 9.24
C SER A 256 -9.20 6.43 9.47
N ALA A 257 -9.08 6.87 10.72
CA ALA A 257 -8.51 8.18 11.03
C ALA A 257 -7.03 8.02 11.38
N ASN A 258 -6.18 8.88 10.81
CA ASN A 258 -4.80 9.02 11.24
C ASN A 258 -4.65 10.35 11.98
N ILE A 259 -4.15 10.28 13.22
CA ILE A 259 -3.93 11.43 14.08
C ILE A 259 -2.42 11.59 14.24
N ALA A 260 -1.83 12.49 13.45
CA ALA A 260 -0.41 12.81 13.55
C ALA A 260 -0.18 13.74 14.74
N ARG A 261 0.68 13.33 15.68
CA ARG A 261 1.00 14.09 16.89
C ARG A 261 2.26 14.95 16.69
N PRO A 262 2.46 15.98 17.53
CA PRO A 262 3.72 16.72 17.61
C PRO A 262 4.92 15.78 17.73
N GLY A 263 5.96 16.02 16.92
CA GLY A 263 7.16 15.19 16.90
C GLY A 263 8.25 15.67 15.96
N THR A 264 9.25 14.82 15.76
CA THR A 264 10.47 15.09 14.98
C THR A 264 10.72 14.05 13.88
N SER A 265 9.73 13.17 13.68
CA SER A 265 9.79 12.07 12.73
C SER A 265 8.53 11.98 11.87
N GLY A 266 8.74 11.58 10.62
CA GLY A 266 7.70 11.25 9.66
C GLY A 266 7.87 9.81 9.19
N ILE A 267 7.02 9.39 8.25
CA ILE A 267 7.15 8.06 7.63
C ILE A 267 8.11 8.18 6.45
N TYR A 268 8.91 7.15 6.18
CA TYR A 268 9.73 7.08 4.96
C TYR A 268 8.86 7.26 3.69
N MET A 269 9.47 7.74 2.62
CA MET A 269 8.82 7.84 1.31
C MET A 269 8.41 6.46 0.81
N HIS A 270 7.15 6.33 0.40
CA HIS A 270 6.57 5.08 -0.07
C HIS A 270 5.52 5.31 -1.16
N ARG A 271 5.09 4.21 -1.79
CA ARG A 271 3.87 4.13 -2.59
C ARG A 271 2.95 3.16 -1.87
N ASP A 272 1.69 3.51 -1.64
CA ASP A 272 0.75 2.59 -0.98
C ASP A 272 0.59 1.28 -1.77
N GLN A 273 0.71 1.35 -3.09
CA GLN A 273 0.61 0.20 -3.97
C GLN A 273 1.84 -0.73 -3.94
N MET A 274 2.98 -0.32 -3.35
CA MET A 274 4.23 -1.10 -3.43
C MET A 274 4.17 -2.47 -2.74
N VAL A 275 3.16 -2.68 -1.90
CA VAL A 275 2.90 -3.96 -1.21
C VAL A 275 1.95 -4.87 -1.99
N MET A 276 1.40 -4.39 -3.11
CA MET A 276 0.42 -5.09 -3.93
C MET A 276 1.09 -5.67 -5.17
N SER A 277 1.01 -6.99 -5.32
CA SER A 277 1.57 -7.72 -6.46
C SER A 277 0.56 -7.84 -7.61
N PRO A 278 1.00 -7.75 -8.89
CA PRO A 278 2.34 -7.34 -9.32
C PRO A 278 2.56 -5.84 -9.12
N ASP A 279 3.83 -5.44 -8.90
CA ASP A 279 4.19 -4.02 -8.88
C ASP A 279 4.03 -3.44 -10.28
N THR A 280 3.32 -2.32 -10.39
CA THR A 280 3.03 -1.70 -11.68
C THR A 280 2.77 -0.21 -11.52
N THR A 281 3.28 0.58 -12.46
CA THR A 281 2.91 1.99 -12.66
C THR A 281 1.86 2.15 -13.77
N ALA A 282 1.49 1.08 -14.48
CA ALA A 282 0.54 1.17 -15.59
C ALA A 282 -0.91 1.39 -15.10
N HIS A 283 -1.27 0.80 -13.96
CA HIS A 283 -2.62 0.88 -13.41
C HIS A 283 -2.57 1.16 -11.90
N ALA A 284 -3.37 2.13 -11.47
CA ALA A 284 -3.66 2.33 -10.05
C ALA A 284 -4.66 1.27 -9.57
N TYR A 285 -4.36 0.65 -8.44
CA TYR A 285 -5.25 -0.27 -7.74
C TYR A 285 -6.10 0.43 -6.69
N VAL A 286 -5.58 1.52 -6.12
CA VAL A 286 -6.21 2.26 -5.02
C VAL A 286 -6.19 3.77 -5.30
N LEU A 287 -7.25 4.46 -4.89
CA LEU A 287 -7.28 5.92 -4.76
C LEU A 287 -7.64 6.28 -3.32
N ASN A 288 -6.83 7.11 -2.69
CA ASN A 288 -7.12 7.64 -1.36
C ASN A 288 -7.92 8.94 -1.47
N ALA A 289 -8.98 9.07 -0.68
CA ALA A 289 -9.64 10.32 -0.34
C ALA A 289 -9.34 10.65 1.12
N MET A 290 -8.53 11.68 1.36
CA MET A 290 -8.03 12.08 2.67
C MET A 290 -8.72 13.37 3.12
N TRP A 291 -9.63 13.27 4.09
CA TRP A 291 -10.48 14.38 4.54
C TRP A 291 -9.81 15.15 5.68
N TYR A 292 -9.56 16.44 5.46
CA TYR A 292 -8.87 17.29 6.44
C TYR A 292 -9.84 17.80 7.48
N LEU A 293 -9.67 17.36 8.73
CA LEU A 293 -10.50 17.75 9.87
C LEU A 293 -9.93 18.94 10.66
N THR A 294 -8.81 19.48 10.19
CA THR A 294 -8.13 20.68 10.68
C THR A 294 -7.36 21.29 9.51
N ASP A 295 -6.89 22.53 9.64
CA ASP A 295 -5.99 23.12 8.67
C ASP A 295 -4.70 22.30 8.59
N VAL A 296 -4.31 21.93 7.38
CA VAL A 296 -3.11 21.12 7.14
C VAL A 296 -2.07 22.00 6.43
N SER A 297 -1.07 22.43 7.18
CA SER A 297 0.10 23.17 6.67
C SER A 297 1.34 22.28 6.60
N GLU A 298 2.43 22.81 6.04
CA GLU A 298 3.73 22.13 6.06
C GLU A 298 4.20 21.82 7.48
N GLU A 299 4.10 22.79 8.39
CA GLU A 299 4.49 22.68 9.80
C GLU A 299 3.58 21.72 10.57
N LYS A 300 2.30 21.62 10.20
CA LYS A 300 1.36 20.65 10.80
C LYS A 300 1.53 19.23 10.22
N GLY A 301 2.54 19.01 9.39
CA GLY A 301 2.90 17.70 8.86
C GLY A 301 2.01 17.25 7.71
N ALA A 302 1.69 18.16 6.77
CA ALA A 302 1.00 17.83 5.52
C ALA A 302 1.63 16.61 4.83
N THR A 303 0.80 15.83 4.13
CA THR A 303 1.30 14.76 3.25
C THR A 303 2.26 15.37 2.23
N ARG A 304 3.48 14.83 2.17
CA ARG A 304 4.51 15.21 1.21
C ARG A 304 4.39 14.35 -0.04
N VAL A 305 4.39 14.94 -1.22
CA VAL A 305 4.23 14.23 -2.49
C VAL A 305 5.33 14.59 -3.49
N TYR A 306 5.76 13.63 -4.30
CA TYR A 306 6.51 13.90 -5.53
C TYR A 306 5.53 13.89 -6.71
N PRO A 307 5.11 15.05 -7.23
CA PRO A 307 4.05 15.08 -8.22
C PRO A 307 4.51 14.49 -9.56
N GLY A 308 3.58 13.81 -10.24
CA GLY A 308 3.83 13.11 -11.50
C GLY A 308 4.53 11.76 -11.34
N SER A 309 5.01 11.43 -10.14
CA SER A 309 5.82 10.22 -9.92
C SER A 309 5.03 8.90 -10.04
N HIS A 310 3.69 8.96 -10.04
CA HIS A 310 2.79 7.80 -10.16
C HIS A 310 2.91 7.03 -11.47
N VAL A 311 3.39 7.68 -12.53
CA VAL A 311 3.53 7.09 -13.88
C VAL A 311 4.98 7.03 -14.37
N MET A 312 5.93 7.52 -13.59
CA MET A 312 7.35 7.56 -13.95
C MET A 312 8.12 6.41 -13.29
N ASN A 313 9.16 5.91 -13.96
CA ASN A 313 10.13 5.00 -13.32
C ASN A 313 11.15 5.81 -12.51
N VAL A 314 10.71 6.34 -11.36
CA VAL A 314 11.53 7.19 -10.48
C VAL A 314 11.54 6.70 -9.03
N LEU A 315 12.55 7.13 -8.28
CA LEU A 315 12.75 6.84 -6.87
C LEU A 315 13.23 8.11 -6.12
N PRO A 316 12.73 8.38 -4.90
CA PRO A 316 13.35 9.35 -4.00
C PRO A 316 14.84 9.06 -3.77
N ALA A 317 15.69 10.08 -3.86
CA ALA A 317 17.14 9.92 -3.68
C ALA A 317 17.50 9.38 -2.29
N ASP A 318 16.80 9.85 -1.26
CA ASP A 318 16.81 9.28 0.08
C ASP A 318 15.37 8.98 0.49
N MET A 319 15.07 7.71 0.73
CA MET A 319 13.72 7.28 1.12
C MET A 319 13.37 7.71 2.55
N ASN A 320 14.34 8.02 3.40
CA ASN A 320 14.08 8.49 4.77
C ASN A 320 14.02 10.02 4.87
N HIS A 321 14.23 10.74 3.76
CA HIS A 321 14.11 12.19 3.69
C HIS A 321 12.98 12.59 2.74
N ILE A 322 12.32 13.70 3.05
CA ILE A 322 11.27 14.25 2.19
C ILE A 322 11.81 14.86 0.87
N GLY A 323 13.12 14.90 0.69
CA GLY A 323 13.83 15.58 -0.41
C GLY A 323 13.16 16.87 -0.89
N THR A 324 12.88 16.93 -2.19
CA THR A 324 12.22 18.05 -2.87
C THR A 324 10.72 17.81 -3.11
N SER A 325 10.12 16.87 -2.37
CA SER A 325 8.67 16.70 -2.36
C SER A 325 7.98 18.01 -1.94
N ILE A 326 6.70 18.15 -2.25
CA ILE A 326 5.90 19.32 -1.89
C ILE A 326 4.84 18.95 -0.85
N PRO A 327 4.43 19.86 0.04
CA PRO A 327 3.31 19.61 0.94
C PRO A 327 1.98 19.75 0.18
N ALA A 328 1.12 18.73 0.30
CA ALA A 328 -0.29 18.85 -0.07
C ALA A 328 -1.05 19.57 1.07
N ALA A 329 -0.78 20.88 1.21
CA ALA A 329 -1.37 21.72 2.25
C ALA A 329 -2.73 22.29 1.81
N ALA A 330 -3.71 22.30 2.72
CA ALA A 330 -5.02 22.89 2.47
C ALA A 330 -5.78 23.16 3.80
N PRO A 331 -6.76 24.09 3.80
CA PRO A 331 -7.61 24.34 4.96
C PRO A 331 -8.47 23.13 5.36
N ALA A 332 -8.96 23.15 6.61
CA ALA A 332 -9.96 22.20 7.09
C ALA A 332 -11.17 22.15 6.15
N GLY A 333 -11.74 20.96 5.99
CA GLY A 333 -12.82 20.71 5.05
C GLY A 333 -12.37 20.42 3.62
N SER A 334 -11.07 20.53 3.32
CA SER A 334 -10.53 20.05 2.04
C SER A 334 -10.42 18.52 2.00
N CYS A 335 -10.41 17.94 0.80
CA CYS A 335 -10.14 16.52 0.58
C CYS A 335 -8.95 16.34 -0.38
N LEU A 336 -7.86 15.74 0.10
CA LEU A 336 -6.73 15.33 -0.73
C LEU A 336 -7.06 13.99 -1.41
N LEU A 337 -7.06 13.99 -2.73
CA LEU A 337 -7.11 12.79 -3.56
C LEU A 337 -5.69 12.37 -3.91
N LEU A 338 -5.30 11.13 -3.62
CA LEU A 338 -3.92 10.66 -3.82
C LEU A 338 -3.90 9.27 -4.48
N ASP A 339 -3.29 9.20 -5.66
CA ASP A 339 -3.03 7.95 -6.38
C ASP A 339 -2.04 7.08 -5.58
N SER A 340 -2.38 5.81 -5.35
CA SER A 340 -1.55 4.90 -4.55
C SER A 340 -0.16 4.61 -5.13
N ARG A 341 0.09 4.99 -6.39
CA ARG A 341 1.39 4.89 -7.06
C ARG A 341 2.26 6.14 -6.83
N THR A 342 1.72 7.24 -6.36
CA THR A 342 2.49 8.48 -6.13
C THR A 342 3.47 8.27 -4.96
N TRP A 343 4.74 8.60 -5.16
CA TRP A 343 5.72 8.63 -4.07
C TRP A 343 5.34 9.74 -3.09
N HIS A 344 5.12 9.35 -1.84
CA HIS A 344 4.67 10.26 -0.81
C HIS A 344 5.15 9.83 0.59
N SER A 345 4.99 10.73 1.55
CA SER A 345 5.36 10.54 2.96
C SER A 345 4.44 11.38 3.84
N THR A 346 4.21 10.93 5.08
CA THR A 346 3.61 11.79 6.10
C THR A 346 4.65 12.83 6.55
N GLY A 347 4.35 14.12 6.37
CA GLY A 347 5.17 15.20 6.91
C GLY A 347 5.27 15.17 8.43
N VAL A 348 6.31 15.81 8.96
CA VAL A 348 6.53 15.94 10.41
C VAL A 348 5.62 17.03 10.95
N ASN A 349 4.81 16.70 11.96
CA ASN A 349 4.02 17.71 12.66
C ASN A 349 4.91 18.36 13.75
N THR A 350 5.38 19.58 13.50
CA THR A 350 6.20 20.36 14.41
C THR A 350 5.40 21.39 15.22
N THR A 351 4.07 21.40 15.07
CA THR A 351 3.17 22.23 15.87
C THR A 351 2.89 21.58 17.23
N ASP A 352 2.11 22.24 18.08
CA ASP A 352 1.64 21.74 19.38
C ASP A 352 0.26 21.04 19.31
N GLU A 353 -0.41 21.07 18.16
CA GLU A 353 -1.73 20.47 17.97
C GLU A 353 -1.68 19.16 17.17
N PRO A 354 -2.57 18.19 17.48
CA PRO A 354 -2.71 17.01 16.63
C PRO A 354 -3.29 17.36 15.25
N ARG A 355 -2.97 16.53 14.25
CA ARG A 355 -3.53 16.62 12.90
C ARG A 355 -4.39 15.37 12.60
N PRO A 356 -5.69 15.39 12.91
CA PRO A 356 -6.61 14.32 12.51
C PRO A 356 -6.98 14.45 11.03
N VAL A 357 -6.87 13.34 10.29
CA VAL A 357 -7.33 13.19 8.91
C VAL A 357 -8.02 11.84 8.77
N ILE A 358 -9.19 11.80 8.11
CA ILE A 358 -9.77 10.52 7.68
C ILE A 358 -9.09 10.08 6.40
N LEU A 359 -8.53 8.89 6.41
CA LEU A 359 -8.06 8.17 5.23
C LEU A 359 -9.17 7.22 4.78
N GLN A 360 -9.86 7.59 3.70
CA GLN A 360 -10.87 6.78 3.05
C GLN A 360 -10.34 6.30 1.71
N SER A 361 -9.85 5.07 1.68
CA SER A 361 -9.21 4.49 0.49
C SER A 361 -10.22 3.62 -0.27
N PHE A 362 -10.24 3.71 -1.60
CA PHE A 362 -11.07 2.87 -2.46
C PHE A 362 -10.19 2.02 -3.36
N CYS A 363 -10.58 0.79 -3.63
CA CYS A 363 -9.85 -0.13 -4.50
C CYS A 363 -10.71 -0.66 -5.63
N ARG A 364 -10.08 -1.12 -6.71
CA ARG A 364 -10.76 -1.89 -7.76
C ARG A 364 -11.39 -3.15 -7.16
N PHE A 365 -12.51 -3.59 -7.73
CA PHE A 365 -13.30 -4.72 -7.18
C PHE A 365 -12.53 -6.04 -7.01
N PHE A 366 -11.46 -6.27 -7.77
CA PHE A 366 -10.64 -7.49 -7.67
C PHE A 366 -9.55 -7.39 -6.59
N VAL A 367 -9.32 -6.21 -6.03
CA VAL A 367 -8.35 -6.00 -4.95
C VAL A 367 -9.01 -6.37 -3.63
N ARG A 368 -8.34 -7.21 -2.84
CA ARG A 368 -8.82 -7.57 -1.51
C ARG A 368 -8.71 -6.37 -0.57
N GLN A 369 -9.83 -5.94 0.00
CA GLN A 369 -9.90 -4.88 1.03
C GLN A 369 -9.01 -5.22 2.24
N ILE A 370 -8.30 -4.23 2.79
CA ILE A 370 -7.55 -4.38 4.05
C ILE A 370 -8.52 -4.69 5.19
N GLU A 371 -9.66 -4.00 5.21
CA GLU A 371 -10.71 -4.19 6.19
C GLU A 371 -11.81 -5.07 5.62
N ASN A 372 -11.98 -6.28 6.20
CA ASN A 372 -13.02 -7.20 5.78
C ASN A 372 -14.37 -6.83 6.41
N TYR A 373 -15.04 -5.78 5.90
CA TYR A 373 -16.29 -5.25 6.45
C TYR A 373 -17.42 -6.29 6.59
N GLN A 374 -17.47 -7.31 5.73
CA GLN A 374 -18.42 -8.41 5.91
C GLN A 374 -18.28 -9.11 7.27
N ALA A 375 -17.03 -9.25 7.75
CA ALA A 375 -16.71 -9.93 9.00
C ALA A 375 -16.63 -8.98 10.21
N ILE A 376 -16.18 -7.74 10.02
CA ILE A 376 -15.86 -6.84 11.15
C ILE A 376 -16.97 -5.84 11.50
N LEU A 377 -17.99 -5.67 10.64
CA LEU A 377 -19.14 -4.84 10.97
C LEU A 377 -20.11 -5.59 11.92
N SER A 378 -20.62 -4.88 12.92
CA SER A 378 -21.65 -5.39 13.83
C SER A 378 -22.98 -5.61 13.08
N ASP A 379 -23.83 -6.48 13.61
CA ASP A 379 -25.16 -6.73 13.03
C ASP A 379 -26.05 -5.49 13.10
N GLU A 380 -25.90 -4.69 14.16
CA GLU A 380 -26.55 -3.39 14.31
C GLU A 380 -26.21 -2.44 13.15
N VAL A 381 -24.92 -2.29 12.84
CA VAL A 381 -24.47 -1.45 11.73
C VAL A 381 -24.96 -2.02 10.39
N LYS A 382 -24.83 -3.34 10.18
CA LYS A 382 -25.28 -4.00 8.94
C LYS A 382 -26.77 -3.80 8.67
N ALA A 383 -27.61 -3.76 9.72
CA ALA A 383 -29.06 -3.67 9.61
C ALA A 383 -29.53 -2.30 9.08
N LYS A 384 -28.74 -1.23 9.26
CA LYS A 384 -29.10 0.13 8.83
C LYS A 384 -28.42 0.59 7.54
N LEU A 385 -27.48 -0.19 6.99
CA LEU A 385 -26.77 0.19 5.77
C LEU A 385 -27.72 0.34 4.57
N SER A 386 -27.62 1.47 3.87
CA SER A 386 -28.25 1.65 2.57
C SER A 386 -27.63 0.73 1.51
N GLU A 387 -28.35 0.43 0.42
CA GLU A 387 -27.79 -0.39 -0.68
C GLU A 387 -26.47 0.17 -1.22
N ARG A 388 -26.30 1.50 -1.25
CA ARG A 388 -25.05 2.16 -1.62
C ARG A 388 -23.93 1.80 -0.65
N GLN A 389 -24.15 1.98 0.65
CA GLN A 389 -23.15 1.69 1.68
C GLN A 389 -22.79 0.20 1.66
N ARG A 390 -23.78 -0.69 1.51
CA ARG A 390 -23.55 -2.14 1.36
C ARG A 390 -22.63 -2.43 0.17
N ALA A 391 -22.92 -1.84 -0.99
CA ALA A 391 -22.11 -2.04 -2.19
C ALA A 391 -20.67 -1.53 -2.02
N LEU A 392 -20.48 -0.34 -1.44
CA LEU A 392 -19.15 0.21 -1.15
C LEU A 392 -18.39 -0.64 -0.12
N LEU A 393 -19.05 -1.10 0.93
CA LEU A 393 -18.44 -1.94 1.97
C LEU A 393 -18.26 -3.40 1.52
N GLY A 394 -18.70 -3.77 0.31
CA GLY A 394 -18.59 -5.11 -0.22
C GLY A 394 -19.53 -6.13 0.43
N LEU A 395 -20.68 -5.69 0.96
CA LEU A 395 -21.74 -6.57 1.46
C LEU A 395 -22.76 -6.91 0.35
N PRO A 396 -23.36 -8.11 0.37
CA PRO A 396 -24.42 -8.47 -0.56
C PRO A 396 -25.63 -7.53 -0.53
N SER A 397 -26.26 -7.32 -1.68
CA SER A 397 -27.57 -6.64 -1.78
C SER A 397 -28.61 -7.33 -0.92
N MET A 398 -29.52 -6.55 -0.34
CA MET A 398 -30.72 -7.07 0.33
C MET A 398 -31.86 -7.37 -0.66
N LYS A 399 -31.72 -7.01 -1.94
CA LYS A 399 -32.76 -7.22 -2.95
C LYS A 399 -32.91 -8.71 -3.32
N PRO A 400 -34.12 -9.28 -3.25
CA PRO A 400 -34.37 -10.66 -3.68
C PRO A 400 -34.09 -10.87 -5.18
N GLY A 401 -33.76 -12.11 -5.58
CA GLY A 401 -33.74 -12.53 -7.00
C GLY A 401 -32.41 -12.39 -7.74
N GLY A 402 -31.30 -12.15 -7.04
CA GLY A 402 -29.98 -12.06 -7.68
C GLY A 402 -29.37 -13.40 -8.06
N LYS A 403 -28.37 -13.33 -8.95
CA LYS A 403 -27.53 -14.47 -9.31
C LYS A 403 -26.63 -14.81 -8.13
N GLY A 404 -26.44 -16.08 -7.82
CA GLY A 404 -25.55 -16.57 -6.76
C GLY A 404 -24.06 -16.32 -7.01
N GLN A 405 -23.68 -15.09 -7.35
CA GLN A 405 -22.31 -14.64 -7.57
C GLN A 405 -21.82 -13.97 -6.27
N GLY A 406 -20.72 -14.47 -5.72
CA GLY A 406 -20.18 -14.08 -4.41
C GLY A 406 -19.37 -12.78 -4.39
N PHE A 407 -19.46 -11.93 -5.41
CA PHE A 407 -18.77 -10.63 -5.44
C PHE A 407 -19.77 -9.50 -5.20
N ALA A 408 -19.47 -8.64 -4.22
CA ALA A 408 -20.21 -7.41 -3.96
C ALA A 408 -19.26 -6.20 -4.14
N SER A 409 -19.61 -5.30 -5.05
CA SER A 409 -18.92 -4.03 -5.34
C SER A 409 -19.93 -2.98 -5.79
N TYR A 410 -19.52 -1.72 -5.89
CA TYR A 410 -20.42 -0.57 -6.12
C TYR A 410 -21.50 -0.78 -7.20
N ASN A 411 -21.13 -1.24 -8.40
CA ASN A 411 -22.10 -1.51 -9.48
C ASN A 411 -22.55 -2.99 -9.58
N TRP A 412 -21.97 -3.90 -8.80
CA TRP A 412 -22.32 -5.33 -8.76
C TRP A 412 -22.55 -5.79 -7.33
N PRO A 413 -23.77 -5.64 -6.79
CA PRO A 413 -23.96 -5.75 -5.35
C PRO A 413 -24.05 -7.20 -4.83
N GLY A 414 -23.95 -8.22 -5.69
CA GLY A 414 -24.05 -9.65 -5.30
C GLY A 414 -25.35 -10.02 -4.58
N THR A 415 -25.60 -11.31 -4.34
CA THR A 415 -26.68 -11.77 -3.45
C THR A 415 -26.22 -12.93 -2.58
N GLN A 416 -26.84 -13.10 -1.41
CA GLN A 416 -26.54 -14.20 -0.51
C GLN A 416 -26.80 -15.55 -1.21
N VAL A 417 -25.75 -16.37 -1.38
CA VAL A 417 -25.84 -17.65 -2.08
C VAL A 417 -26.27 -18.74 -1.09
N GLY A 418 -27.39 -19.42 -1.36
CA GLY A 418 -27.82 -20.61 -0.62
C GLY A 418 -27.07 -21.88 -1.05
N ARG A 419 -27.03 -22.90 -0.19
CA ARG A 419 -26.46 -24.22 -0.50
C ARG A 419 -27.41 -25.00 -1.42
N MET A 420 -26.96 -25.45 -2.60
CA MET A 420 -27.65 -26.52 -3.34
C MET A 420 -26.71 -27.68 -3.69
N ARG A 421 -27.00 -28.83 -3.10
CA ARG A 421 -26.24 -30.09 -3.21
C ARG A 421 -27.01 -31.19 -3.96
N ALA A 422 -28.30 -31.00 -4.27
CA ALA A 422 -29.20 -32.04 -4.76
C ALA A 422 -30.13 -31.52 -5.86
N ALA A 423 -30.59 -32.41 -6.74
CA ALA A 423 -31.53 -32.10 -7.81
C ALA A 423 -32.91 -31.76 -7.22
N VAL A 424 -33.38 -30.54 -7.45
CA VAL A 424 -34.78 -30.19 -7.21
C VAL A 424 -35.53 -30.58 -8.48
N GLY A 425 -36.25 -31.70 -8.41
CA GLY A 425 -37.29 -32.02 -9.39
C GLY A 425 -38.38 -30.94 -9.27
N LYS A 426 -38.71 -30.31 -10.40
CA LYS A 426 -39.93 -29.50 -10.49
C LYS A 426 -41.08 -30.47 -10.72
N GLU A 427 -41.96 -30.60 -9.73
CA GLU A 427 -43.36 -31.02 -9.96
C GLU A 427 -44.23 -29.78 -10.19
#